data_AF-A0A3N5KIY3-F1
#
_entry.id   AF-A0A3N5KIY3-F1
#
_cell.length_a   1.000
_cell.length_b   1.000
_cell.length_c   1.000
_cell.angle_alpha   90.00
_cell.angle_beta   90.00
_cell.angle_gamma   90.00
#
_symmetry.space_group_name_H-M   'P 1'
#
loop_
_entity.id
_entity.type
_entity.pdbx_description
1 polymer ?
#
loop_
_entity_poly.entity_id
_entity_poly.type
_entity_poly.pdbx_seq_one_letter_code
_entity_poly.pdbx_strand_id
1 'polypeptide(L)'
;MKRREFGQKFAGGIAAASGLGALPAQAARAPRKNTLMHVGGDYHSVAGSGISSKENLEYNLRYGVKHLTAQPSERAQDGSWDLDVLKRMQEECGKYGVSIEAIRMGGGYITRRKGPERDREIDIILRNI
;
A
#
# COMPACT_ATOMS: atom_id res chain seq x y z
N MET A 1 32.39 17.03 -3.28
CA MET A 1 31.88 17.36 -4.63
C MET A 1 30.37 17.57 -4.58
N LYS A 2 29.87 18.74 -5.03
CA LYS A 2 28.43 19.06 -4.99
C LYS A 2 27.74 18.44 -6.21
N ARG A 3 26.66 17.69 -5.99
CA ARG A 3 25.83 17.03 -7.03
C ARG A 3 25.43 17.94 -8.21
N ARG A 4 25.46 19.27 -8.01
CA ARG A 4 25.12 20.27 -9.03
C ARG A 4 26.17 20.45 -10.13
N GLU A 5 27.43 20.11 -9.86
CA GLU A 5 28.54 20.31 -10.81
C GLU A 5 28.68 19.14 -11.80
N PHE A 6 28.15 17.97 -11.46
CA PHE A 6 28.25 16.77 -12.32
C PHE A 6 27.29 16.83 -13.52
N GLY A 7 26.08 17.36 -13.33
CA GLY A 7 25.06 17.45 -14.39
C GLY A 7 25.36 18.50 -15.47
N GLN A 8 26.16 19.54 -15.15
CA GLN A 8 26.48 20.60 -16.12
C GLN A 8 27.42 20.13 -17.23
N LYS A 9 28.18 19.05 -17.03
CA LYS A 9 29.16 18.58 -18.02
C LYS A 9 28.56 17.69 -19.12
N PHE A 10 27.32 17.20 -18.97
CA PHE A 10 26.70 16.30 -19.95
C PHE A 10 25.71 16.97 -20.91
N ALA A 11 25.29 18.21 -20.65
CA ALA A 11 24.28 18.91 -21.46
C ALA A 11 24.87 19.79 -22.59
N GLY A 12 26.21 19.88 -22.71
CA GLY A 12 26.89 20.85 -23.57
C GLY A 12 27.64 20.25 -24.75
N GLY A 13 27.06 19.30 -25.49
CA GLY A 13 27.71 18.65 -26.62
C GLY A 13 26.84 18.62 -27.88
N ILE A 14 27.29 19.35 -28.92
CA ILE A 14 26.83 19.41 -30.32
C ILE A 14 25.80 20.50 -30.62
N ALA A 15 26.31 21.68 -30.99
CA ALA A 15 25.65 22.64 -31.84
C ALA A 15 26.44 22.73 -33.16
N ALA A 16 25.88 22.21 -34.25
CA ALA A 16 26.31 22.53 -35.61
C ALA A 16 25.13 22.44 -36.60
N ALA A 17 24.70 23.62 -37.04
CA ALA A 17 24.10 23.98 -38.33
C ALA A 17 22.85 23.22 -38.84
N SER A 18 21.71 23.91 -38.86
CA SER A 18 21.08 24.42 -40.10
C SER A 18 19.76 25.13 -39.77
N GLY A 19 19.55 26.28 -40.40
CA GLY A 19 18.42 27.17 -40.14
C GLY A 19 17.10 26.60 -40.63
N LEU A 20 16.07 26.79 -39.79
CA LEU A 20 14.69 27.16 -40.09
C LEU A 20 14.09 27.52 -38.72
N GLY A 21 13.38 28.64 -38.62
CA GLY A 21 12.88 29.17 -37.34
C GLY A 21 12.00 28.15 -36.59
N ALA A 22 12.58 27.51 -35.59
CA ALA A 22 11.86 26.59 -34.71
C ALA A 22 11.22 27.39 -33.58
N LEU A 23 9.90 27.33 -33.47
CA LEU A 23 9.20 27.69 -32.24
C LEU A 23 9.82 26.88 -31.08
N PRO A 24 10.03 27.47 -29.89
CA PRO A 24 10.65 26.75 -28.78
C PRO A 24 9.78 25.54 -28.45
N ALA A 25 10.32 24.34 -28.71
CA ALA A 25 9.69 23.09 -28.30
C ALA A 25 9.52 23.13 -26.79
N GLN A 26 8.27 23.23 -26.32
CA GLN A 26 7.98 23.24 -24.91
C GLN A 26 8.29 21.86 -24.35
N ALA A 27 9.41 21.76 -23.64
CA ALA A 27 9.83 20.52 -23.02
C ALA A 27 8.68 19.96 -22.17
N ALA A 28 8.21 18.76 -22.53
CA ALA A 28 7.17 18.08 -21.78
C ALA A 28 7.64 17.98 -20.32
N ARG A 29 6.84 18.53 -19.39
CA ARG A 29 7.13 18.41 -17.96
C ARG A 29 7.15 16.93 -17.62
N ALA A 30 8.27 16.45 -17.12
CA ALA A 30 8.36 15.10 -16.59
C ALA A 30 7.27 14.91 -15.51
N PRO A 31 6.57 13.76 -15.51
CA PRO A 31 5.53 13.51 -14.53
C PRO A 31 6.13 13.59 -13.12
N ARG A 32 5.56 14.47 -12.29
CA ARG A 32 5.97 14.61 -10.89
C ARG A 32 5.45 13.41 -10.12
N LYS A 33 6.33 12.70 -9.41
CA LYS A 33 5.92 11.65 -8.48
C LYS A 33 5.10 12.28 -7.35
N ASN A 34 3.94 11.70 -7.05
CA ASN A 34 3.17 12.08 -5.87
C ASN A 34 3.98 11.67 -4.62
N THR A 35 4.29 12.64 -3.76
CA THR A 35 5.07 12.44 -2.52
C THR A 35 4.20 12.61 -1.27
N LEU A 36 2.89 12.77 -1.45
CA LEU A 36 1.94 12.90 -0.35
C LEU A 36 1.75 11.55 0.35
N MET A 37 1.56 11.60 1.66
CA MET A 37 1.19 10.43 2.47
C MET A 37 -0.32 10.27 2.46
N HIS A 38 -0.78 9.02 2.46
CA HIS A 38 -2.18 8.69 2.67
C HIS A 38 -2.44 8.49 4.17
N VAL A 39 -3.55 9.03 4.67
CA VAL A 39 -4.03 8.72 6.02
C VAL A 39 -4.72 7.35 5.98
N GLY A 40 -4.31 6.46 6.87
CA GLY A 40 -4.83 5.10 6.98
C GLY A 40 -5.66 4.89 8.25
N GLY A 41 -6.71 4.09 8.14
CA GLY A 41 -7.44 3.54 9.29
C GLY A 41 -6.83 2.22 9.74
N ASP A 42 -6.74 2.01 11.04
CA ASP A 42 -6.11 0.83 11.63
C ASP A 42 -7.16 -0.15 12.18
N TYR A 43 -6.83 -1.45 12.18
CA TYR A 43 -7.70 -2.52 12.66
C TYR A 43 -8.07 -2.40 14.16
N HIS A 44 -7.34 -1.60 14.93
CA HIS A 44 -7.71 -1.27 16.32
C HIS A 44 -8.80 -0.21 16.44
N SER A 45 -9.12 0.52 15.38
CA SER A 45 -10.13 1.59 15.37
C SER A 45 -11.28 1.23 14.44
N VAL A 46 -12.24 0.49 14.96
CA VAL A 46 -13.41 0.00 14.22
C VAL A 46 -14.69 0.57 14.82
N ALA A 47 -15.47 1.25 13.98
CA ALA A 47 -16.86 1.59 14.30
C ALA A 47 -17.79 0.49 13.78
N GLY A 48 -18.66 -0.07 14.63
CA GLY A 48 -19.58 -1.13 14.23
C GLY A 48 -18.96 -2.52 14.31
N SER A 49 -19.34 -3.41 13.40
CA SER A 49 -19.11 -4.86 13.54
C SER A 49 -17.80 -5.36 12.93
N GLY A 50 -17.12 -4.58 12.08
CA GLY A 50 -15.90 -5.03 11.43
C GLY A 50 -15.22 -3.96 10.58
N ILE A 51 -13.98 -4.22 10.19
CA ILE A 51 -13.14 -3.25 9.45
C ILE A 51 -13.76 -2.85 8.09
N SER A 52 -14.44 -3.77 7.42
CA SER A 52 -15.14 -3.55 6.15
C SER A 52 -16.65 -3.37 6.32
N SER A 53 -17.15 -3.27 7.56
CA SER A 53 -18.58 -3.05 7.78
C SER A 53 -19.00 -1.66 7.28
N LYS A 54 -20.26 -1.55 6.86
CA LYS A 54 -20.81 -0.29 6.35
C LYS A 54 -20.58 0.87 7.31
N GLU A 55 -20.83 0.65 8.60
CA GLU A 55 -20.68 1.66 9.64
C GLU A 55 -19.24 2.16 9.74
N ASN A 56 -18.26 1.25 9.65
CA ASN A 56 -16.85 1.60 9.71
C ASN A 56 -16.40 2.35 8.45
N LEU A 57 -16.85 1.91 7.28
CA LEU A 57 -16.51 2.56 6.01
C LEU A 57 -17.08 3.98 5.95
N GLU A 58 -18.35 4.17 6.32
CA GLU A 58 -18.97 5.49 6.40
C GLU A 58 -18.32 6.37 7.47
N TYR A 59 -17.88 5.80 8.59
CA TYR A 59 -17.11 6.53 9.60
C TYR A 59 -15.77 7.05 9.05
N ASN A 60 -14.97 6.18 8.43
CA ASN A 60 -13.66 6.57 7.89
C ASN A 60 -13.79 7.60 6.75
N LEU A 61 -14.77 7.41 5.88
CA LEU A 61 -15.02 8.34 4.77
C LEU A 61 -15.39 9.75 5.22
N ARG A 62 -16.08 9.91 6.37
CA ARG A 62 -16.36 11.24 6.95
C ARG A 62 -15.09 12.05 7.26
N TYR A 63 -13.97 11.36 7.48
CA TYR A 63 -12.67 11.98 7.75
C TYR A 63 -11.70 11.89 6.56
N GLY A 64 -12.19 11.49 5.38
CA GLY A 64 -11.38 11.37 4.16
C GLY A 64 -10.41 10.17 4.17
N VAL A 65 -10.57 9.23 5.10
CA VAL A 65 -9.73 8.02 5.19
C VAL A 65 -10.26 6.98 4.20
N LYS A 66 -9.41 6.59 3.25
CA LYS A 66 -9.75 5.62 2.18
C LYS A 66 -8.82 4.41 2.12
N HIS A 67 -7.87 4.32 3.03
CA HIS A 67 -6.85 3.28 3.07
C HIS A 67 -6.94 2.59 4.42
N LEU A 68 -7.18 1.28 4.45
CA LEU A 68 -7.39 0.55 5.69
C LEU A 68 -6.36 -0.56 5.87
N THR A 69 -5.93 -0.75 7.11
CA THR A 69 -5.23 -1.96 7.56
C THR A 69 -6.22 -2.87 8.25
N ALA A 70 -6.26 -4.13 7.85
CA ALA A 70 -7.22 -5.11 8.35
C ALA A 70 -6.56 -6.19 9.21
N GLN A 71 -7.31 -6.79 10.13
CA GLN A 71 -6.94 -8.05 10.78
C GLN A 71 -8.12 -9.04 10.63
N PRO A 72 -8.05 -9.99 9.69
CA PRO A 72 -9.07 -11.02 9.53
C PRO A 72 -9.22 -11.80 10.84
N SER A 73 -10.44 -11.79 11.39
CA SER A 73 -10.79 -12.51 12.62
C SER A 73 -11.00 -14.00 12.36
N GLU A 74 -11.45 -14.34 11.16
CA GLU A 74 -11.78 -15.71 10.74
C GLU A 74 -10.56 -16.40 10.11
N ARG A 75 -10.41 -17.69 10.42
CA ARG A 75 -9.32 -18.55 9.93
C ARG A 75 -9.91 -19.79 9.29
N ALA A 76 -9.26 -20.26 8.23
CA ALA A 76 -9.53 -21.57 7.67
C ALA A 76 -9.12 -22.68 8.66
N GLN A 77 -9.56 -23.92 8.40
CA GLN A 77 -9.24 -25.07 9.25
C GLN A 77 -7.73 -25.32 9.42
N ASP A 78 -6.91 -24.93 8.44
CA ASP A 78 -5.47 -25.06 8.48
C ASP A 78 -4.74 -23.86 9.13
N GLY A 79 -5.50 -22.92 9.70
CA GLY A 79 -5.00 -21.71 10.37
C GLY A 79 -4.65 -20.55 9.43
N SER A 80 -4.70 -20.75 8.11
CA SER A 80 -4.55 -19.68 7.13
C SER A 80 -5.71 -18.68 7.19
N TRP A 81 -5.55 -17.52 6.57
CA TRP A 81 -6.65 -16.59 6.38
C TRP A 81 -7.71 -17.20 5.48
N ASP A 82 -8.97 -17.02 5.85
CA ASP A 82 -10.09 -17.47 5.03
C ASP A 82 -10.20 -16.60 3.76
N LEU A 83 -10.04 -17.23 2.58
CA LEU A 83 -10.04 -16.54 1.29
C LEU A 83 -11.38 -15.87 0.97
N ASP A 84 -12.49 -16.48 1.37
CA ASP A 84 -13.82 -15.94 1.09
C ASP A 84 -14.10 -14.73 1.97
N VAL A 85 -13.59 -14.74 3.20
CA VAL A 85 -13.59 -13.56 4.07
C VAL A 85 -12.77 -12.43 3.45
N LEU A 86 -11.55 -12.71 2.96
CA LEU A 86 -10.71 -11.70 2.32
C LEU A 86 -11.36 -11.09 1.07
N LYS A 87 -11.96 -11.92 0.21
CA LYS A 87 -12.68 -11.46 -0.98
C LYS A 87 -13.88 -10.59 -0.61
N ARG A 88 -14.68 -11.02 0.36
CA ARG A 88 -15.82 -10.24 0.87
C ARG A 88 -15.37 -8.87 1.37
N MET A 89 -14.30 -8.81 2.16
CA MET A 89 -13.74 -7.55 2.64
C MET A 89 -13.28 -6.64 1.49
N GLN A 90 -12.62 -7.21 0.48
CA GLN A 90 -12.19 -6.46 -0.71
C GLN A 90 -13.40 -5.89 -1.48
N GLU A 91 -14.44 -6.68 -1.70
CA GLU A 91 -15.66 -6.26 -2.38
C GLU A 91 -16.41 -5.17 -1.61
N GLU A 92 -16.54 -5.33 -0.29
CA GLU A 92 -17.17 -4.35 0.60
C GLU A 92 -16.44 -3.01 0.57
N CYS A 93 -15.12 -3.01 0.75
CA CYS A 93 -14.30 -1.79 0.64
C CYS A 93 -14.40 -1.17 -0.77
N GLY A 94 -14.38 -2.00 -1.82
CA GLY A 94 -14.48 -1.58 -3.22
C GLY A 94 -15.77 -0.81 -3.53
N LYS A 95 -16.91 -1.23 -2.96
CA LYS A 95 -18.20 -0.52 -3.11
C LYS A 95 -18.16 0.92 -2.61
N TYR A 96 -17.27 1.25 -1.68
CA TYR A 96 -17.12 2.58 -1.07
C TYR A 96 -15.91 3.35 -1.59
N GLY A 97 -15.15 2.79 -2.55
CA GLY A 97 -13.91 3.39 -3.03
C GLY A 97 -12.81 3.43 -1.95
N VAL A 98 -12.83 2.45 -1.04
CA VAL A 98 -11.84 2.24 0.02
C VAL A 98 -10.94 1.07 -0.38
N SER A 99 -9.66 1.17 -0.05
CA SER A 99 -8.65 0.15 -0.34
C SER A 99 -8.14 -0.48 0.95
N ILE A 100 -7.99 -1.81 0.95
CA ILE A 100 -7.22 -2.51 1.96
C ILE A 100 -5.76 -2.48 1.50
N GLU A 101 -4.92 -1.73 2.22
CA GLU A 101 -3.50 -1.57 1.88
C GLU A 101 -2.61 -2.60 2.59
N ALA A 102 -3.07 -3.10 3.74
CA ALA A 102 -2.29 -4.00 4.56
C ALA A 102 -3.19 -4.95 5.36
N ILE A 103 -2.62 -6.13 5.66
CA ILE A 103 -3.22 -7.10 6.57
C ILE A 103 -2.25 -7.33 7.72
N ARG A 104 -2.74 -7.16 8.95
CA ARG A 104 -1.98 -7.43 10.16
C ARG A 104 -1.79 -8.94 10.32
N MET A 105 -0.55 -9.37 10.10
CA MET A 105 -0.10 -10.73 10.40
C MET A 105 -0.12 -11.02 11.91
N GLY A 106 -0.38 -12.28 12.31
CA GLY A 106 -0.23 -12.71 13.70
C GLY A 106 1.23 -12.61 14.16
N GLY A 107 1.47 -12.27 15.43
CA GLY A 107 2.82 -12.04 15.97
C GLY A 107 3.37 -13.14 16.89
N GLY A 108 2.62 -14.23 17.13
CA GLY A 108 2.96 -15.23 18.15
C GLY A 108 4.38 -15.80 18.03
N TYR A 109 4.83 -16.03 16.79
CA TYR A 109 6.12 -16.65 16.50
C TYR A 109 7.32 -15.81 16.96
N ILE A 110 7.13 -14.49 17.13
CA ILE A 110 8.19 -13.54 17.49
C ILE A 110 8.63 -13.76 18.93
N THR A 111 7.67 -14.03 19.83
CA THR A 111 7.94 -14.18 21.27
C THR A 111 8.21 -15.61 21.69
N ARG A 112 7.95 -16.60 20.81
CA ARG A 112 8.17 -18.01 21.12
C ARG A 112 9.65 -18.39 21.04
N ARG A 113 10.06 -19.30 21.92
CA ARG A 113 11.36 -19.98 21.82
C ARG A 113 11.41 -20.83 20.55
N LYS A 114 12.62 -21.06 20.04
CA LYS A 114 12.86 -22.02 18.95
C LYS A 114 12.29 -23.39 19.34
N GLY A 115 11.45 -23.95 18.48
CA GLY A 115 10.82 -25.26 18.70
C GLY A 115 9.55 -25.46 17.88
N PRO A 116 8.92 -26.64 18.01
CA PRO A 116 7.83 -27.09 17.13
C PRO A 116 6.62 -26.15 17.07
N GLU A 117 6.29 -25.48 18.17
CA GLU A 117 5.17 -24.53 18.20
C GLU A 117 5.42 -23.29 17.34
N ARG A 118 6.63 -22.73 17.43
CA ARG A 118 7.02 -21.57 16.64
C ARG A 118 7.06 -21.92 15.16
N ASP A 119 7.58 -23.09 14.83
CA ASP A 119 7.72 -23.54 13.45
C ASP A 119 6.33 -23.77 12.82
N ARG A 120 5.36 -24.33 13.57
CA ARG A 120 3.95 -24.40 13.14
C ARG A 120 3.33 -23.03 12.86
N GLU A 121 3.59 -22.02 13.69
CA GLU A 121 3.07 -20.67 13.45
C GLU A 121 3.72 -20.02 12.22
N ILE A 122 5.00 -20.29 11.96
CA ILE A 122 5.68 -19.85 10.74
C ILE A 122 5.06 -20.52 9.51
N ASP A 123 4.78 -21.82 9.57
CA ASP A 123 4.14 -22.56 8.47
C ASP A 123 2.75 -21.99 8.14
N ILE A 124 1.98 -21.61 9.16
CA ILE A 124 0.68 -20.93 8.98
C ILE A 124 0.87 -19.57 8.30
N ILE A 125 1.90 -18.82 8.68
CA ILE A 125 2.20 -17.51 8.07
C ILE A 125 2.57 -17.67 6.60
N LEU A 126 3.42 -18.64 6.26
CA LEU A 126 3.85 -18.90 4.88
C LEU A 126 2.68 -19.23 3.95
N ARG A 127 1.58 -19.78 4.47
CA ARG A 127 0.37 -20.04 3.67
C ARG A 127 -0.41 -18.77 3.30
N ASN A 128 -0.15 -17.65 3.97
CA ASN A 128 -0.86 -16.39 3.76
C ASN A 128 -0.15 -15.43 2.79
N ILE A 129 1.04 -15.82 2.28
CA ILE A 129 1.93 -15.00 1.44
C ILE A 129 2.08 -15.69 0.09
#